data_AF-A0AAF0C7C9-F1
#
_entry.id   AF-A0AAF0C7C9-F1
#
_cell.length_a   1.000
_cell.length_b   1.000
_cell.length_c   1.000
_cell.angle_alpha   90.00
_cell.angle_beta   90.00
_cell.angle_gamma   90.00
#
_symmetry.space_group_name_H-M   'P 1'
#
loop_
_entity.id
_entity.type
_entity.pdbx_description
1 polymer ?
#
loop_
_entity_poly.entity_id
_entity_poly.type
_entity_poly.pdbx_seq_one_letter_code
_entity_poly.pdbx_strand_id
1 'polypeptide(L)'
;MANIYSKIDHVAVAVLDLEKAIAFYQQMLGFEFQGRRETLGKNSGMISAVMGSGNFTIVLIQGLEPESQVSRYVEQYGPGVQHIALEVNDLESATKLIEEQGFTFATGIIKGQGLRQIFSNRDENSGMMFEIIERTGNEGFEDDSIQDLFNQLEEAELV
;
A
#
# COMPACT_ATOMS: atom_id res chain seq x y z
N MET A 1 -1.66 -14.28 21.96
CA MET A 1 -1.01 -14.35 20.64
C MET A 1 0.38 -13.75 20.78
N ALA A 2 1.38 -14.27 20.08
CA ALA A 2 2.68 -13.60 20.02
C ALA A 2 2.51 -12.24 19.34
N ASN A 3 3.18 -11.20 19.85
CA ASN A 3 3.18 -9.91 19.18
C ASN A 3 4.09 -10.01 17.94
N ILE A 4 3.48 -10.15 16.75
CA ILE A 4 4.22 -10.33 15.49
C ILE A 4 4.48 -9.02 14.75
N TYR A 5 3.75 -7.95 15.07
CA TYR A 5 3.85 -6.65 14.42
C TYR A 5 4.78 -5.71 15.19
N SER A 6 5.65 -4.98 14.47
CA SER A 6 6.57 -3.99 15.05
C SER A 6 5.95 -2.59 15.07
N LYS A 7 5.32 -2.17 13.98
CA LYS A 7 4.65 -0.85 13.81
C LYS A 7 3.67 -0.87 12.64
N ILE A 8 2.87 0.19 12.53
CA ILE A 8 2.26 0.56 11.24
C ILE A 8 3.38 1.14 10.39
N ASP A 9 3.62 0.55 9.22
CA ASP A 9 4.66 1.02 8.31
C ASP A 9 4.20 2.28 7.56
N HIS A 10 3.01 2.18 6.95
CA HIS A 10 2.37 3.27 6.24
C HIS A 10 0.87 3.04 6.08
N VAL A 11 0.17 4.12 5.70
CA VAL A 11 -1.25 4.07 5.30
C VAL A 11 -1.36 4.57 3.86
N ALA A 12 -1.89 3.74 2.96
CA ALA A 12 -2.17 4.17 1.61
C ALA A 12 -3.59 4.72 1.50
N VAL A 13 -3.71 5.92 0.92
CA VAL A 13 -4.99 6.63 0.78
C VAL A 13 -5.25 6.91 -0.69
N ALA A 14 -6.30 6.30 -1.22
CA ALA A 14 -6.77 6.58 -2.57
C ALA A 14 -7.51 7.91 -2.62
N VAL A 15 -7.11 8.77 -3.55
CA VAL A 15 -7.62 10.14 -3.69
C VAL A 15 -8.11 10.40 -5.12
N LEU A 16 -9.04 11.35 -5.24
CA LEU A 16 -9.57 11.78 -6.54
C LEU A 16 -8.63 12.74 -7.28
N ASP A 17 -7.82 13.49 -6.53
CA ASP A 17 -6.93 14.54 -7.05
C ASP A 17 -5.69 14.60 -6.15
N LEU A 18 -4.57 14.09 -6.66
CA LEU A 18 -3.32 13.94 -5.94
C LEU A 18 -2.75 15.31 -5.53
N GLU A 19 -2.81 16.30 -6.41
CA GLU A 19 -2.24 17.63 -6.15
C GLU A 19 -3.02 18.36 -5.05
N LYS A 20 -4.36 18.26 -5.06
CA LYS A 20 -5.18 18.79 -3.96
C LYS A 20 -4.93 18.04 -2.66
N ALA A 21 -4.75 16.72 -2.71
CA ALA A 21 -4.45 15.92 -1.53
C ALA A 21 -3.08 16.30 -0.93
N ILE A 22 -2.02 16.37 -1.74
CA ILE A 22 -0.68 16.83 -1.30
C ILE A 22 -0.79 18.20 -0.62
N ALA A 23 -1.46 19.16 -1.27
CA ALA A 23 -1.65 20.49 -0.70
C ALA A 23 -2.38 20.46 0.65
N PHE A 24 -3.42 19.64 0.79
CA PHE A 24 -4.13 19.47 2.06
C PHE A 24 -3.23 18.89 3.15
N TYR A 25 -2.58 17.75 2.91
CA TYR A 25 -1.71 17.10 3.91
C TYR A 25 -0.53 17.99 4.30
N GLN A 26 0.05 18.71 3.34
CA GLN A 26 1.19 19.59 3.59
C GLN A 26 0.80 20.88 4.31
N GLN A 27 -0.21 21.60 3.79
CA GLN A 27 -0.52 22.95 4.26
C GLN A 27 -1.44 22.96 5.49
N MET A 28 -2.34 21.98 5.60
CA MET A 28 -3.35 21.94 6.67
C MET A 28 -2.93 21.02 7.81
N LEU A 29 -2.26 19.90 7.51
CA LEU A 29 -1.86 18.90 8.50
C LEU A 29 -0.36 18.92 8.85
N GLY A 30 0.46 19.64 8.08
CA GLY A 30 1.88 19.82 8.37
C GLY A 30 2.76 18.61 8.04
N PHE A 31 2.30 17.72 7.16
CA PHE A 31 3.16 16.64 6.63
C PHE A 31 4.20 17.21 5.65
N GLU A 32 5.39 16.61 5.63
CA GLU A 32 6.41 16.87 4.63
C GLU A 32 6.12 16.09 3.36
N PHE A 33 6.15 16.75 2.21
CA PHE A 33 6.12 16.08 0.91
C PHE A 33 7.51 15.51 0.60
N GLN A 34 7.62 14.19 0.60
CA GLN A 34 8.91 13.49 0.45
C GLN A 34 9.20 13.09 -1.00
N GLY A 35 8.20 13.13 -1.88
CA GLY A 35 8.37 12.84 -3.30
C GLY A 35 7.10 12.30 -3.95
N ARG A 36 7.10 12.31 -5.28
CA ARG A 36 6.04 11.72 -6.11
C ARG A 36 6.62 10.77 -7.13
N ARG A 37 5.82 9.79 -7.53
CA ARG A 37 6.19 8.77 -8.51
C ARG A 37 5.03 8.47 -9.44
N GLU A 38 5.35 8.25 -10.70
CA GLU A 38 4.44 7.66 -11.68
C GLU A 38 4.84 6.19 -11.87
N THR A 39 3.86 5.29 -11.87
CA THR A 39 4.04 3.86 -12.06
C THR A 39 3.14 3.41 -13.19
N LEU A 40 3.73 2.84 -14.24
CA LEU A 40 3.02 2.41 -15.44
C LEU A 40 3.08 0.89 -15.53
N GLY A 41 1.94 0.23 -15.41
CA GLY A 41 1.79 -1.20 -15.65
C GLY A 41 1.62 -1.52 -17.13
N LYS A 42 1.19 -2.75 -17.41
CA LYS A 42 0.98 -3.21 -18.79
C LYS A 42 -0.28 -2.58 -19.40
N ASN A 43 -1.31 -2.38 -18.57
CA ASN A 43 -2.65 -1.98 -19.02
C ASN A 43 -3.12 -0.65 -18.43
N SER A 44 -2.58 -0.24 -17.29
CA SER A 44 -2.96 1.00 -16.60
C SER A 44 -1.76 1.59 -15.85
N GLY A 45 -1.95 2.74 -15.20
CA GLY A 45 -0.96 3.32 -14.31
C GLY A 45 -1.54 4.01 -13.09
N MET A 46 -0.65 4.47 -12.21
CA MET A 46 -0.99 5.29 -11.06
C MET A 46 0.10 6.33 -10.80
N ILE A 47 -0.30 7.42 -10.15
CA ILE A 47 0.61 8.37 -9.52
C ILE A 47 0.48 8.26 -8.01
N SER A 48 1.61 8.40 -7.33
CA SER A 48 1.68 8.34 -5.87
C SER A 48 2.52 9.48 -5.30
N ALA A 49 2.24 9.85 -4.06
CA ALA A 49 3.01 10.82 -3.30
C ALA A 49 3.20 10.36 -1.85
N VAL A 50 4.43 10.46 -1.36
CA VAL A 50 4.76 10.11 0.03
C VAL A 50 4.73 11.35 0.89
N MET A 51 3.91 11.31 1.94
CA MET A 51 3.76 12.35 2.95
C MET A 51 4.29 11.82 4.29
N GLY A 52 5.33 12.47 4.84
CA GLY A 52 5.97 12.06 6.09
C GLY A 52 5.74 13.02 7.25
N SER A 53 5.63 12.52 8.47
CA SER A 53 5.64 13.34 9.69
C SER A 53 6.14 12.52 10.89
N GLY A 54 7.38 12.73 11.31
CA GLY A 54 8.01 11.89 12.34
C GLY A 54 8.03 10.42 11.91
N ASN A 55 7.34 9.56 12.66
CA ASN A 55 7.21 8.13 12.36
C ASN A 55 5.93 7.77 11.58
N PHE A 56 5.18 8.77 11.09
CA PHE A 56 3.98 8.56 10.29
C PHE A 56 4.29 8.71 8.81
N THR A 57 3.86 7.72 8.03
CA THR A 57 3.97 7.72 6.57
C THR A 57 2.57 7.53 5.97
N ILE A 58 2.17 8.47 5.11
CA ILE A 58 0.94 8.39 4.32
C ILE A 58 1.33 8.37 2.86
N VAL A 59 0.87 7.36 2.12
CA VAL A 59 1.08 7.24 0.68
C VAL A 59 -0.22 7.59 -0.02
N LEU A 60 -0.26 8.75 -0.66
CA LEU A 60 -1.41 9.18 -1.47
C LEU A 60 -1.31 8.50 -2.83
N ILE A 61 -2.40 7.90 -3.31
CA ILE A 61 -2.44 7.21 -4.61
C ILE A 61 -3.63 7.67 -5.45
N GLN A 62 -3.41 7.82 -6.76
CA GLN A 62 -4.45 8.13 -7.74
C GLN A 62 -4.19 7.33 -9.02
N GLY A 63 -5.23 6.72 -9.58
CA GLY A 63 -5.14 6.06 -10.88
C GLY A 63 -5.02 7.09 -12.03
N LEU A 64 -4.30 6.72 -13.09
CA LEU A 64 -4.15 7.54 -14.29
C LEU A 64 -5.33 7.35 -15.26
N GLU A 65 -5.81 6.12 -15.39
CA GLU A 65 -6.94 5.73 -16.24
C GLU A 65 -8.10 5.14 -15.41
N PRO A 66 -9.35 5.12 -15.92
CA PRO A 66 -10.49 4.49 -15.25
C PRO A 66 -10.26 3.00 -14.92
N GLU A 67 -9.47 2.32 -15.73
CA GLU A 67 -9.16 0.90 -15.64
C GLU A 67 -8.06 0.60 -14.61
N SER A 68 -7.36 1.63 -14.13
CA SER A 68 -6.40 1.51 -13.04
C SER A 68 -7.06 0.92 -11.81
N GLN A 69 -6.35 0.04 -11.12
CA GLN A 69 -6.83 -0.60 -9.89
C GLN A 69 -7.25 0.44 -8.83
N VAL A 70 -6.50 1.54 -8.74
CA VAL A 70 -6.82 2.65 -7.82
C VAL A 70 -8.12 3.34 -8.23
N SER A 71 -8.34 3.56 -9.53
CA SER A 71 -9.57 4.16 -10.05
C SER A 71 -10.78 3.27 -9.78
N ARG A 72 -10.67 1.97 -10.05
CA ARG A 72 -11.73 0.97 -9.76
C ARG A 72 -12.04 0.88 -8.27
N TYR A 73 -11.01 0.91 -7.43
CA TYR A 73 -11.18 0.99 -5.98
C TYR A 73 -12.02 2.21 -5.59
N VAL A 74 -11.66 3.40 -6.10
CA VAL A 74 -12.39 4.63 -5.80
C VAL A 74 -13.82 4.59 -6.34
N GLU A 75 -14.05 4.01 -7.51
CA GLU A 75 -15.39 3.85 -8.07
C GLU A 75 -16.28 2.95 -7.19
N GLN A 76 -15.72 1.85 -6.70
CA GLN A 76 -16.46 0.86 -5.91
C GLN A 76 -16.66 1.27 -4.45
N TYR A 77 -15.65 1.87 -3.82
CA TYR A 77 -15.63 2.10 -2.37
C TYR A 77 -15.52 3.58 -1.98
N GLY A 78 -15.31 4.48 -2.94
CA GLY A 78 -15.03 5.89 -2.71
C GLY A 78 -13.56 6.17 -2.36
N PRO A 79 -13.14 7.45 -2.33
CA PRO A 79 -11.80 7.82 -1.87
C PRO A 79 -11.65 7.56 -0.36
N GLY A 80 -10.48 7.09 0.07
CA GLY A 80 -10.26 6.69 1.45
C GLY A 80 -9.02 5.81 1.64
N VAL A 81 -8.89 5.22 2.83
CA VAL A 81 -7.79 4.30 3.15
C VAL A 81 -7.95 3.03 2.31
N GLN A 82 -7.03 2.82 1.38
CA GLN A 82 -7.02 1.65 0.50
C GLN A 82 -6.47 0.43 1.26
N HIS A 83 -5.32 0.59 1.92
CA HIS A 83 -4.73 -0.40 2.82
C HIS A 83 -3.95 0.24 3.98
N ILE A 84 -3.73 -0.57 5.02
CA ILE A 84 -2.78 -0.30 6.11
C ILE A 84 -1.68 -1.34 6.05
N ALA A 85 -0.43 -0.89 6.04
CA ALA A 85 0.73 -1.77 6.07
C ALA A 85 1.23 -1.97 7.51
N LEU A 86 1.42 -3.23 7.89
CA LEU A 86 1.87 -3.67 9.20
C LEU A 86 3.26 -4.29 9.06
N GLU A 87 4.25 -3.68 9.71
CA GLU A 87 5.62 -4.17 9.65
C GLU A 87 5.80 -5.38 10.57
N VAL A 88 6.54 -6.38 10.09
CA VAL A 88 6.94 -7.60 10.81
C VAL A 88 8.44 -7.83 10.68
N ASN A 89 9.02 -8.53 11.66
CA ASN A 89 10.45 -8.89 11.64
C ASN A 89 10.74 -10.16 10.82
N ASP A 90 9.73 -11.00 10.61
CA ASP A 90 9.82 -12.25 9.83
C ASP A 90 8.50 -12.42 9.08
N LEU A 91 8.52 -12.12 7.78
CA LEU A 91 7.33 -12.20 6.93
C LEU A 91 6.78 -13.62 6.84
N GLU A 92 7.64 -14.63 6.72
CA GLU A 92 7.22 -16.02 6.51
C GLU A 92 6.56 -16.60 7.75
N SER A 93 7.14 -16.33 8.92
CA SER A 93 6.54 -16.75 10.20
C SER A 93 5.22 -16.03 10.46
N ALA A 94 5.14 -14.73 10.12
CA ALA A 94 3.92 -13.94 10.30
C ALA A 94 2.79 -14.40 9.37
N THR A 95 3.06 -14.57 8.07
CA THR A 95 2.04 -15.01 7.10
C THR A 95 1.51 -16.39 7.45
N LYS A 96 2.38 -17.33 7.79
CA LYS A 96 1.97 -18.67 8.22
C LYS A 96 1.04 -18.63 9.44
N LEU A 97 1.37 -17.82 10.46
CA LEU A 97 0.54 -17.69 11.65
C LEU A 97 -0.84 -17.07 11.32
N ILE A 98 -0.86 -16.11 10.40
CA ILE A 98 -2.09 -15.43 9.94
C ILE A 98 -2.97 -16.40 9.13
N GLU A 99 -2.39 -17.19 8.24
CA GLU A 99 -3.09 -18.22 7.45
C GLU A 99 -3.65 -19.34 8.34
N GLU A 100 -2.90 -19.78 9.35
CA GLU A 100 -3.36 -20.77 10.35
C GLU A 100 -4.60 -20.29 11.13
N GLN A 101 -4.83 -18.98 11.17
CA GLN A 101 -6.02 -18.36 11.79
C GLN A 101 -7.19 -18.18 10.81
N GLY A 102 -7.05 -18.64 9.56
CA GLY A 102 -8.09 -18.64 8.54
C GLY A 102 -8.12 -17.39 7.66
N PHE A 103 -7.13 -16.50 7.78
CA PHE A 103 -7.03 -15.33 6.92
C PHE A 103 -6.36 -15.70 5.59
N THR A 104 -6.80 -15.08 4.50
CA THR A 104 -6.31 -15.40 3.15
C THR A 104 -5.65 -14.19 2.50
N PHE A 105 -4.52 -14.45 1.87
CA PHE A 105 -3.81 -13.44 1.09
C PHE A 105 -4.31 -13.42 -0.34
N ALA A 106 -4.34 -12.22 -0.90
CA ALA A 106 -4.75 -11.94 -2.25
C ALA A 106 -3.59 -12.11 -3.24
N THR A 107 -2.35 -11.99 -2.75
CA THR A 107 -1.12 -12.12 -3.54
C THR A 107 -0.20 -13.19 -2.96
N GLY A 108 0.80 -13.60 -3.74
CA GLY A 108 2.01 -14.22 -3.18
C GLY A 108 2.92 -13.19 -2.51
N ILE A 109 4.03 -13.65 -1.92
CA ILE A 109 5.07 -12.74 -1.40
C ILE A 109 5.77 -12.03 -2.56
N ILE A 110 5.68 -10.72 -2.55
CA ILE A 110 6.29 -9.79 -3.48
C ILE A 110 7.63 -9.36 -2.89
N LYS A 111 8.70 -9.47 -3.68
CA LYS A 111 10.05 -9.10 -3.25
C LYS A 111 10.47 -7.82 -3.96
N GLY A 112 10.63 -6.76 -3.18
CA GLY A 112 11.25 -5.53 -3.63
C GLY A 112 12.71 -5.47 -3.22
N GLN A 113 13.40 -4.44 -3.68
CA GLN A 113 14.71 -4.11 -3.16
C GLN A 113 14.57 -3.60 -1.71
N GLY A 114 15.18 -4.31 -0.77
CA GLY A 114 15.16 -3.96 0.66
C GLY A 114 13.83 -4.19 1.40
N LEU A 115 12.82 -4.79 0.76
CA LEU A 115 11.56 -5.14 1.40
C LEU A 115 10.92 -6.40 0.82
N ARG A 116 10.08 -7.06 1.61
CA ARG A 116 9.16 -8.11 1.18
C ARG A 116 7.78 -7.78 1.68
N GLN A 117 6.75 -8.03 0.87
CA GLN A 117 5.38 -7.66 1.21
C GLN A 117 4.36 -8.65 0.65
N ILE A 118 3.17 -8.65 1.23
CA ILE A 118 2.02 -9.46 0.79
C ILE A 118 0.72 -8.76 1.16
N PHE A 119 -0.26 -8.82 0.28
CA PHE A 119 -1.54 -8.13 0.45
C PHE A 119 -2.65 -9.12 0.79
N SER A 120 -3.48 -8.74 1.74
CA SER A 120 -4.64 -9.53 2.13
C SER A 120 -5.81 -9.38 1.17
N ASN A 121 -6.74 -10.32 1.23
CA ASN A 121 -8.11 -10.01 0.81
C ASN A 121 -8.69 -8.92 1.73
N ARG A 122 -9.72 -8.20 1.26
CA ARG A 122 -10.43 -7.25 2.12
C ARG A 122 -11.09 -7.99 3.28
N ASP A 123 -10.92 -7.47 4.49
CA ASP A 123 -11.63 -7.95 5.68
C ASP A 123 -13.15 -7.81 5.47
N GLU A 124 -13.90 -8.89 5.68
CA GLU A 124 -15.35 -8.90 5.41
C GLU A 124 -16.14 -7.96 6.36
N ASN A 125 -15.59 -7.67 7.53
CA ASN A 125 -16.26 -6.86 8.55
C ASN A 125 -16.04 -5.35 8.33
N SER A 126 -14.84 -4.94 7.91
CA SER A 126 -14.46 -3.52 7.74
C SER A 126 -14.26 -3.09 6.28
N GLY A 127 -14.12 -4.04 5.35
CA GLY A 127 -13.74 -3.78 3.96
C GLY A 127 -12.26 -3.41 3.77
N MET A 128 -11.47 -3.40 4.85
CA MET A 128 -10.09 -2.93 4.83
C MET A 128 -9.14 -4.01 4.30
N MET A 129 -8.21 -3.61 3.42
CA MET A 129 -7.09 -4.44 3.00
C MET A 129 -5.89 -4.19 3.92
N PHE A 130 -5.12 -5.23 4.19
CA PHE A 130 -3.88 -5.16 4.95
C PHE A 130 -2.70 -5.56 4.07
N GLU A 131 -1.60 -4.85 4.24
CA GLU A 131 -0.29 -5.27 3.76
C GLU A 131 0.52 -5.76 4.95
N ILE A 132 1.17 -6.91 4.81
CA ILE A 132 2.19 -7.36 5.77
C ILE A 132 3.54 -7.15 5.10
N ILE A 133 4.39 -6.33 5.73
CA ILE A 133 5.66 -5.89 5.16
C ILE A 133 6.82 -6.22 6.09
N GLU A 134 7.92 -6.71 5.53
CA GLU A 134 9.19 -6.85 6.22
C GLU A 134 10.23 -6.00 5.49
N ARG A 135 10.90 -5.10 6.23
CA ARG A 135 11.97 -4.26 5.70
C ARG A 135 13.34 -4.82 6.10
N THR A 136 14.23 -5.01 5.14
CA THR A 136 15.58 -5.58 5.37
C THR A 136 16.68 -4.51 5.34
N GLY A 137 16.37 -3.28 5.77
CA GLY A 137 17.37 -2.20 5.93
C GLY A 137 17.04 -0.89 5.21
N ASN A 138 15.93 -0.79 4.46
CA ASN A 138 15.48 0.44 3.81
C ASN A 138 14.13 0.91 4.39
N GLU A 139 14.05 2.17 4.84
CA GLU A 139 12.81 2.81 5.31
C GLU A 139 11.98 3.43 4.17
N GLY A 140 12.53 3.51 2.95
CA GLY A 140 11.86 4.11 1.78
C GLY A 140 11.15 3.09 0.87
N PHE A 141 10.41 3.61 -0.12
CA PHE A 141 9.86 2.82 -1.22
C PHE A 141 10.70 3.03 -2.47
N GLU A 142 11.51 2.06 -2.87
CA GLU A 142 12.34 2.13 -4.08
C GLU A 142 11.50 1.93 -5.35
N ASP A 143 11.94 2.50 -6.48
CA ASP A 143 11.18 2.55 -7.75
C ASP A 143 10.80 1.14 -8.24
N ASP A 144 11.78 0.23 -8.29
CA ASP A 144 11.60 -1.14 -8.80
C ASP A 144 10.58 -1.93 -7.95
N SER A 145 10.59 -1.71 -6.63
CA SER A 145 9.68 -2.39 -5.69
C SER A 145 8.22 -2.01 -5.91
N ILE A 146 7.94 -0.74 -6.25
CA ILE A 146 6.58 -0.28 -6.54
C ILE A 146 6.12 -0.78 -7.91
N GLN A 147 7.01 -0.78 -8.91
CA GLN A 147 6.67 -1.25 -10.24
C GLN A 147 6.34 -2.74 -10.25
N ASP A 148 7.15 -3.55 -9.57
CA ASP A 148 6.91 -4.99 -9.44
C ASP A 148 5.63 -5.29 -8.67
N LEU A 149 5.35 -4.51 -7.61
CA LEU A 149 4.09 -4.57 -6.88
C LEU A 149 2.90 -4.28 -7.80
N PHE A 150 2.95 -3.16 -8.53
CA PHE A 150 1.84 -2.74 -9.39
C PHE A 150 1.52 -3.77 -10.47
N ASN A 151 2.57 -4.34 -11.09
CA ASN A 151 2.42 -5.40 -12.10
C ASN A 151 1.77 -6.66 -11.52
N GLN A 152 2.16 -7.07 -10.31
CA GLN A 152 1.61 -8.28 -9.67
C GLN A 152 0.17 -8.08 -9.20
N LEU A 153 -0.17 -6.88 -8.74
CA LEU A 153 -1.55 -6.52 -8.41
C LEU A 153 -2.43 -6.50 -9.68
N GLU A 154 -1.93 -5.99 -10.82
CA GLU A 154 -2.67 -6.02 -12.10
C GLU A 154 -2.97 -7.45 -12.54
N GLU A 155 -2.03 -8.38 -12.35
CA GLU A 155 -2.21 -9.80 -12.68
C GLU A 155 -3.20 -10.53 -11.75
N ALA A 156 -3.38 -10.03 -10.52
CA ALA A 156 -4.26 -10.63 -9.52
C ALA A 156 -5.72 -10.11 -9.57
N GLU A 157 -6.03 -9.12 -10.43
CA GLU A 157 -7.36 -8.48 -10.56
C GLU A 157 -7.97 -8.02 -9.22
N LEU A 158 -7.15 -7.60 -8.26
CA LEU A 158 -7.62 -7.22 -6.93
C LEU A 158 -8.28 -5.84 -6.95
N VAL A 159 -9.57 -5.76 -6.58
CA VAL A 159 -10.38 -4.53 -6.51
C VAL A 159 -10.87 -4.26 -5.07
#